data_AF-A0A4S1WM63-F1
#
_entry.id   AF-A0A4S1WM63-F1
#
_cell.length_a   1.000
_cell.length_b   1.000
_cell.length_c   1.000
_cell.angle_alpha   90.00
_cell.angle_beta   90.00
_cell.angle_gamma   90.00
#
_symmetry.space_group_name_H-M   'P 1'
#
loop_
_entity.id
_entity.type
_entity.pdbx_description
1 polymer ?
#
loop_
_entity_poly.entity_id
_entity_poly.type
_entity_poly.pdbx_seq_one_letter_code
_entity_poly.pdbx_strand_id
1 'polypeptide(L)'
;MSNEWLSLSEDLHARGDESDPLRVVQGLAQAIGFIAGGLIFVRGGDVRNMTTASSLWMAAAIGIAAGIGQFLLVAIAALLALALLVGAGAVERRFRPEGREAPADPLQAPNRRGAIDDTGG
;
A
#
# COMPACT_ATOMS: atom_id res chain seq x y z
N MET A 1 -15.40 28.85 48.88
CA MET A 1 -14.86 27.54 49.32
C MET A 1 -15.79 26.37 48.98
N SER A 2 -16.88 26.58 48.23
CA SER A 2 -17.85 25.51 47.83
C SER A 2 -17.80 25.16 46.33
N ASN A 3 -16.97 25.83 45.55
CA ASN A 3 -16.90 25.72 44.08
C ASN A 3 -15.70 24.90 43.57
N GLU A 4 -14.80 24.43 44.43
CA GLU A 4 -13.65 23.59 44.03
C GLU A 4 -14.02 22.11 43.80
N TRP A 5 -15.08 21.62 44.46
CA TRP A 5 -15.55 20.24 44.29
C TRP A 5 -16.26 20.02 42.96
N LEU A 6 -16.95 21.05 42.46
CA LEU A 6 -17.62 21.02 41.17
C LEU A 6 -16.61 20.98 40.03
N SER A 7 -15.55 21.82 40.09
CA SER A 7 -14.49 21.78 39.08
C SER A 7 -13.72 20.46 39.10
N LEU A 8 -13.43 19.90 40.28
CA LEU A 8 -12.77 18.59 40.37
C LEU A 8 -13.62 17.47 39.75
N SER A 9 -14.95 17.50 39.94
CA SER A 9 -15.84 16.49 39.33
C SER A 9 -15.94 16.63 37.81
N GLU A 10 -15.94 17.86 37.29
CA GLU A 10 -15.92 18.12 35.84
C GLU A 10 -14.56 17.71 35.24
N ASP A 11 -13.46 17.96 35.94
CA ASP A 11 -12.11 17.53 35.53
C ASP A 11 -11.94 16.01 35.56
N LEU A 12 -12.52 15.33 36.56
CA LEU A 12 -12.49 13.86 36.63
C LEU A 12 -13.38 13.21 35.55
N HIS A 13 -14.53 13.79 35.21
CA HIS A 13 -15.37 13.31 34.11
C HIS A 13 -14.74 13.60 32.73
N ALA A 14 -14.06 14.75 32.58
CA ALA A 14 -13.33 15.09 31.35
C ALA A 14 -12.13 14.15 31.11
N ARG A 15 -11.45 13.70 32.17
CA ARG A 15 -10.32 12.75 32.09
C ARG A 15 -10.76 11.29 31.89
N GLY A 16 -11.99 10.94 32.26
CA GLY A 16 -12.54 9.58 32.14
C GLY A 16 -12.91 9.16 30.71
N ASP A 17 -13.03 10.12 29.79
CA ASP A 17 -13.45 9.94 28.39
C ASP A 17 -12.33 10.30 27.38
N GLU A 18 -11.07 10.29 27.82
CA GLU A 18 -9.90 10.74 27.03
C GLU A 18 -9.40 9.74 25.97
N SER A 19 -10.14 8.66 25.66
CA SER A 19 -9.80 7.82 24.52
C SER A 19 -10.20 8.51 23.22
N ASP A 20 -9.47 9.55 22.84
CA ASP A 20 -9.69 10.29 21.59
C ASP A 20 -9.38 9.37 20.39
N PRO A 21 -10.42 8.86 19.69
CA PRO A 21 -10.22 7.94 18.57
C PRO A 21 -9.42 8.60 17.46
N LEU A 22 -9.47 9.93 17.37
CA LEU A 22 -8.71 10.69 16.39
C LEU A 22 -7.21 10.50 16.58
N ARG A 23 -6.71 10.41 17.82
CA ARG A 23 -5.28 10.18 18.10
C ARG A 23 -4.83 8.81 17.63
N VAL A 24 -5.69 7.79 17.77
CA VAL A 24 -5.42 6.44 17.26
C VAL A 24 -5.38 6.46 15.72
N VAL A 25 -6.35 7.11 15.08
CA VAL A 25 -6.40 7.26 13.62
C VAL A 25 -5.17 8.01 13.09
N GLN A 26 -4.77 9.09 13.75
CA GLN A 26 -3.57 9.86 13.41
C GLN A 26 -2.31 9.00 13.51
N GLY A 27 -2.16 8.23 14.59
CA GLY A 27 -1.02 7.32 14.78
C GLY A 27 -0.96 6.23 13.70
N LEU A 28 -2.11 5.63 13.37
CA LEU A 28 -2.21 4.64 12.29
C LEU A 28 -1.87 5.25 10.93
N ALA A 29 -2.43 6.42 10.60
CA ALA A 29 -2.14 7.12 9.36
C ALA A 29 -0.64 7.41 9.19
N GLN A 30 0.03 7.84 10.27
CA GLN A 30 1.47 8.08 10.26
C GLN A 30 2.27 6.79 10.05
N ALA A 31 1.93 5.70 10.75
CA ALA A 31 2.61 4.42 10.61
C ALA A 31 2.47 3.83 9.19
N ILE A 32 1.26 3.84 8.65
CA ILE A 32 0.97 3.33 7.30
C ILE A 32 1.67 4.19 6.24
N GLY A 33 1.78 5.49 6.46
CA GLY A 33 2.49 6.41 5.55
C GLY A 33 3.97 6.13 5.46
N PHE A 34 4.58 5.81 6.59
CA PHE A 34 5.98 5.38 6.62
C PHE A 34 6.19 4.08 5.81
N ILE A 35 5.30 3.10 5.99
CA ILE A 35 5.36 1.83 5.25
C ILE A 35 5.14 2.04 3.75
N ALA A 36 4.10 2.79 3.38
CA ALA A 36 3.77 3.08 1.99
C ALA A 36 4.90 3.87 1.29
N GLY A 37 5.49 4.85 1.98
CA GLY A 37 6.66 5.58 1.48
C GLY A 37 7.87 4.67 1.28
N GLY A 38 8.11 3.73 2.20
CA GLY A 38 9.18 2.73 2.09
C GLY A 38 9.00 1.74 0.95
N LEU A 39 7.77 1.57 0.42
CA LEU A 39 7.51 0.72 -0.74
C LEU A 39 7.87 1.40 -2.06
N ILE A 40 7.83 2.73 -2.13
CA ILE A 40 8.01 3.50 -3.37
C ILE A 40 9.51 3.63 -3.67
N PHE A 41 9.92 3.15 -4.85
CA PHE A 41 11.30 3.25 -5.31
C PHE A 41 11.39 3.92 -6.67
N VAL A 42 12.31 4.87 -6.83
CA VAL A 42 12.55 5.58 -8.10
C VAL A 42 13.92 5.20 -8.63
N ARG A 43 14.00 4.70 -9.87
CA ARG A 43 15.28 4.39 -10.54
C ARG A 43 15.24 4.84 -11.98
N GLY A 44 16.15 5.75 -12.36
CA GLY A 44 16.31 6.17 -13.75
C GLY A 44 15.06 6.81 -14.39
N GLY A 45 14.20 7.43 -13.58
CA GLY A 45 12.93 8.05 -14.02
C GLY A 45 11.70 7.12 -13.96
N ASP A 46 11.88 5.84 -13.64
CA ASP A 46 10.78 4.89 -13.46
C ASP A 46 10.42 4.73 -11.98
N VAL A 47 9.13 4.85 -11.64
CA VAL A 47 8.61 4.76 -10.27
C VAL A 47 7.98 3.39 -10.06
N ARG A 48 8.59 2.56 -9.22
CA ARG A 48 8.09 1.23 -8.89
C ARG A 48 7.25 1.25 -7.62
N ASN A 49 6.27 0.34 -7.59
CA ASN A 49 5.37 0.07 -6.45
C ASN A 49 4.44 1.23 -6.05
N MET A 50 4.23 2.23 -6.91
CA MET A 50 3.30 3.34 -6.65
C MET A 50 1.88 2.80 -6.39
N THR A 51 1.37 1.92 -7.26
CA THR A 51 0.03 1.33 -7.12
C THR A 51 -0.10 0.47 -5.86
N THR A 52 0.95 -0.27 -5.50
CA THR A 52 0.97 -1.07 -4.27
C THR A 52 0.90 -0.18 -3.03
N ALA A 53 1.69 0.90 -2.99
CA ALA A 53 1.66 1.88 -1.91
C ALA A 53 0.27 2.54 -1.78
N SER A 54 -0.37 2.92 -2.89
CA SER A 54 -1.72 3.48 -2.87
C SER A 54 -2.77 2.48 -2.37
N SER A 55 -2.68 1.21 -2.79
CA SER A 55 -3.61 0.17 -2.34
C SER A 55 -3.53 -0.10 -0.83
N LEU A 56 -2.32 -0.03 -0.26
CA LEU A 56 -2.10 -0.17 1.18
C LEU A 56 -2.78 0.96 1.97
N TRP A 57 -2.66 2.20 1.49
CA TRP A 57 -3.31 3.35 2.12
C TRP A 57 -4.84 3.23 2.10
N MET A 58 -5.40 2.79 0.98
CA MET A 58 -6.85 2.56 0.86
C MET A 58 -7.34 1.45 1.78
N ALA A 59 -6.63 0.31 1.83
CA ALA A 59 -6.96 -0.80 2.71
C ALA A 59 -6.97 -0.38 4.18
N ALA A 60 -6.00 0.44 4.60
CA ALA A 60 -5.94 1.00 5.93
C ALA A 60 -7.13 1.93 6.25
N ALA A 61 -7.46 2.86 5.34
CA ALA A 61 -8.58 3.78 5.53
C ALA A 61 -9.92 3.03 5.67
N ILE A 62 -10.11 1.98 4.86
CA ILE A 62 -11.29 1.10 4.93
C ILE A 62 -11.31 0.34 6.25
N GLY A 63 -10.18 -0.21 6.70
CA GLY A 63 -10.05 -0.91 7.97
C GLY A 63 -10.37 -0.02 9.18
N ILE A 64 -9.91 1.23 9.17
CA ILE A 64 -10.23 2.22 10.21
C ILE A 64 -11.73 2.54 10.19
N ALA A 65 -12.32 2.80 9.02
CA ALA A 65 -13.76 3.04 8.90
C ALA A 65 -14.60 1.84 9.39
N ALA A 66 -14.12 0.61 9.15
CA ALA A 66 -14.76 -0.60 9.65
C ALA A 66 -14.64 -0.74 11.17
N GLY A 67 -13.49 -0.41 11.75
CA GLY A 67 -13.26 -0.42 13.19
C GLY A 67 -14.16 0.54 13.98
N ILE A 68 -14.59 1.65 13.36
CA ILE A 68 -15.51 2.63 13.97
C ILE A 68 -16.99 2.21 13.78
N GLY A 69 -17.26 1.07 13.13
CA GLY A 69 -18.61 0.52 12.95
C GLY A 69 -19.45 1.20 11.85
N GLN A 70 -18.84 2.03 11.02
CA GLN A 70 -19.52 2.79 9.96
C GLN A 70 -19.58 2.00 8.65
N PHE A 71 -20.35 0.91 8.62
CA PHE A 71 -20.40 -0.02 7.47
C PHE A 71 -20.83 0.62 6.14
N LEU A 72 -21.67 1.66 6.16
CA LEU A 72 -22.04 2.40 4.94
C LEU A 72 -20.86 3.15 4.33
N LEU A 73 -20.07 3.83 5.16
CA LEU A 73 -18.83 4.50 4.76
C LEU A 73 -17.80 3.48 4.26
N VAL A 74 -17.69 2.32 4.91
CA VAL A 74 -16.83 1.22 4.47
C VAL A 74 -17.20 0.75 3.06
N ALA A 75 -18.49 0.52 2.79
CA ALA A 75 -18.94 0.06 1.49
C ALA A 75 -18.64 1.08 0.38
N ILE A 76 -18.92 2.37 0.64
CA ILE A 76 -18.64 3.46 -0.30
C ILE A 76 -17.12 3.61 -0.52
N ALA A 77 -16.33 3.62 0.56
CA ALA A 77 -14.87 3.74 0.48
C ALA A 77 -14.24 2.57 -0.26
N ALA A 78 -14.71 1.33 -0.02
CA ALA A 78 -14.25 0.14 -0.71
C ALA A 78 -14.58 0.18 -2.21
N LEU A 79 -15.80 0.59 -2.58
CA LEU A 79 -16.19 0.75 -3.98
C LEU A 79 -15.35 1.83 -4.69
N LEU A 80 -15.14 2.97 -4.05
CA LEU A 80 -14.30 4.04 -4.58
C LEU A 80 -12.84 3.61 -4.73
N ALA A 81 -12.28 2.94 -3.71
CA ALA A 81 -10.93 2.41 -3.76
C ALA A 81 -10.77 1.39 -4.90
N LEU A 82 -11.73 0.48 -5.06
CA LEU A 82 -11.73 -0.49 -6.15
C LEU A 82 -11.84 0.20 -7.51
N ALA A 83 -12.73 1.18 -7.65
CA ALA A 83 -12.89 1.95 -8.89
C ALA A 83 -11.59 2.68 -9.27
N LEU A 84 -10.90 3.29 -8.30
CA LEU A 84 -9.61 3.94 -8.50
C LEU A 84 -8.53 2.95 -8.92
N LEU A 85 -8.45 1.79 -8.25
CA LEU A 85 -7.42 0.78 -8.54
C LEU A 85 -7.63 0.10 -9.89
N VAL A 86 -8.87 -0.28 -10.21
CA VAL A 86 -9.24 -0.86 -11.51
C VAL A 86 -9.08 0.18 -12.62
N GLY A 87 -9.49 1.42 -12.36
CA GLY A 87 -9.30 2.55 -13.27
C GLY A 87 -7.83 2.76 -13.60
N ALA A 88 -6.94 2.77 -12.59
CA ALA A 88 -5.51 2.90 -12.79
C ALA A 88 -4.93 1.78 -13.68
N GLY A 89 -5.33 0.53 -13.46
CA GLY A 89 -4.90 -0.60 -14.31
C GLY A 89 -5.45 -0.54 -15.74
N ALA A 90 -6.69 -0.06 -15.91
CA ALA A 90 -7.29 0.15 -17.24
C ALA A 90 -6.57 1.28 -18.00
N VAL A 91 -6.19 2.35 -17.31
CA VAL A 91 -5.40 3.46 -17.85
C VAL A 91 -4.02 2.95 -18.29
N GLU A 92 -3.33 2.16 -17.47
CA GLU A 92 -2.02 1.61 -17.83
C GLU A 92 -2.07 0.68 -19.05
N ARG A 93 -3.12 -0.14 -19.16
CA ARG A 93 -3.37 -0.96 -20.37
C ARG A 93 -3.61 -0.10 -21.61
N ARG A 94 -4.24 1.07 -21.47
CA ARG A 94 -4.48 1.99 -22.60
C ARG A 94 -3.19 2.64 -23.10
N PHE A 95 -2.18 2.76 -22.24
CA PHE A 95 -0.91 3.42 -22.53
C PHE A 95 0.25 2.47 -22.85
N ARG A 96 0.10 1.15 -22.74
CA ARG A 96 1.18 0.19 -23.04
C ARG A 96 1.42 0.09 -24.55
N PRO A 97 2.56 0.56 -25.10
CA PRO A 97 2.93 0.29 -26.48
C PRO A 97 3.42 -1.17 -26.55
N GLU A 98 2.81 -1.97 -27.41
CA GLU A 98 3.30 -3.30 -27.75
C GLU A 98 4.66 -3.15 -28.45
N GLY A 99 5.72 -3.73 -27.89
CA GLY A 99 7.05 -3.63 -28.52
C GLY A 99 8.21 -4.03 -27.61
N ARG A 100 8.21 -5.25 -27.08
CA ARG A 100 9.44 -5.91 -26.59
C ARG A 100 9.36 -7.38 -26.95
N GLU A 101 9.95 -7.73 -28.09
CA GLU A 101 10.34 -9.11 -28.41
C GLU A 101 11.12 -9.70 -27.23
N ALA A 102 10.72 -10.91 -26.83
CA ALA A 102 11.47 -11.69 -25.87
C ALA A 102 12.90 -11.90 -26.42
N PRO A 103 13.95 -11.61 -25.65
CA PRO A 103 15.31 -11.93 -26.06
C PRO A 103 15.40 -13.43 -26.33
N ALA A 104 15.77 -13.81 -27.55
CA ALA A 104 16.15 -15.19 -27.85
C ALA A 104 17.19 -15.63 -26.82
N ASP A 105 16.86 -16.70 -26.09
CA ASP A 105 17.64 -17.22 -24.98
C ASP A 105 19.09 -17.51 -25.43
N PRO A 106 20.10 -16.76 -24.93
CA PRO A 106 21.50 -17.04 -25.24
C PRO A 106 21.95 -18.43 -24.78
N LEU A 107 21.17 -19.09 -23.91
CA LEU A 107 21.45 -20.43 -23.41
C LEU A 107 20.91 -21.54 -24.33
N GLN A 108 20.28 -21.19 -25.46
CA GLN A 108 20.01 -22.11 -26.57
C GLN A 108 21.13 -22.13 -27.62
N ALA A 109 22.34 -21.66 -27.29
CA ALA A 109 23.51 -21.92 -28.11
C ALA A 109 23.83 -23.43 -28.08
N PRO A 110 23.90 -24.12 -29.24
CA PRO A 110 24.12 -25.57 -29.29
C PRO A 110 25.45 -25.92 -28.60
N ASN A 111 25.34 -26.77 -27.56
CA ASN A 111 26.42 -27.19 -26.69
C ASN A 111 27.52 -27.95 -27.46
N ARG A 112 28.57 -27.25 -27.89
CA ARG A 112 29.78 -27.83 -28.52
C ARG A 112 30.77 -28.45 -27.52
N ARG A 113 30.35 -28.86 -26.31
CA ARG A 113 31.24 -29.53 -25.34
C ARG A 113 31.45 -31.02 -25.59
N GLY A 114 30.95 -31.56 -26.71
CA GLY A 114 31.12 -32.98 -27.07
C GLY A 114 32.15 -33.27 -28.17
N ALA A 115 33.01 -32.31 -28.57
CA ALA A 115 33.92 -32.48 -29.71
C ALA A 115 35.41 -32.62 -29.33
N ILE A 116 35.70 -32.99 -28.07
CA ILE A 116 37.08 -33.17 -27.57
C ILE A 116 37.27 -34.54 -26.91
N ASP A 117 36.80 -35.55 -27.61
CA ASP A 117 37.23 -36.95 -27.60
C ASP A 117 37.00 -37.27 -29.09
N ASP A 118 37.95 -37.67 -29.94
CA ASP A 118 38.77 -38.86 -29.85
C ASP A 118 39.96 -38.64 -30.81
N THR A 119 41.19 -38.54 -30.31
CA THR A 119 42.40 -38.92 -31.08
C THR A 119 43.56 -39.10 -30.09
N GLY A 120 43.42 -40.12 -29.25
CA GLY A 120 44.58 -40.84 -28.73
C GLY A 120 44.92 -41.95 -29.73
N GLY A 121 46.10 -41.88 -30.32
CA GLY A 121 46.64 -42.85 -31.28
C GLY A 121 48.08 -42.47 -31.64
#